data_AF-A0A368GTI4-F1
#
_entry.id   AF-A0A368GTI4-F1
#
_cell.length_a   1.000
_cell.length_b   1.000
_cell.length_c   1.000
_cell.angle_alpha   90.00
_cell.angle_beta   90.00
_cell.angle_gamma   90.00
#
_symmetry.space_group_name_H-M   'P 1'
#
loop_
_entity.id
_entity.type
_entity.pdbx_description
1 polymer ?
#
loop_
_entity_poly.entity_id
_entity_poly.type
_entity_poly.pdbx_seq_one_letter_code
_entity_poly.pdbx_strand_id
1 'polypeptide(L)'
;MIGPGCFSLPLAFRESGLWTGFALVFFVGLVTCICMMKLVKCSQFLTSRQPKVQSLNYAEMADESFKQSFPCLRSHGHIARRFVNLCLSSLVLGICSIYYIFVVDHTREVSSIYKLEK
;
A
#
# COMPACT_ATOMS: atom_id res chain seq x y z
N MET A 1 -3.48 -0.39 -10.01
CA MET A 1 -3.63 -1.74 -9.44
C MET A 1 -5.11 -1.97 -9.20
N ILE A 2 -5.75 -2.83 -9.99
CA ILE A 2 -7.13 -3.27 -9.74
C ILE A 2 -7.04 -4.53 -8.89
N GLY A 3 -7.80 -4.59 -7.80
CA GLY A 3 -7.77 -5.70 -6.85
C GLY A 3 -9.11 -5.89 -6.14
N PRO A 4 -9.22 -6.89 -5.25
CA PRO A 4 -10.49 -7.24 -4.59
C PRO A 4 -11.06 -6.10 -3.74
N GLY A 5 -10.23 -5.14 -3.30
CA GLY A 5 -10.69 -3.93 -2.62
C GLY A 5 -11.66 -3.06 -3.43
N CYS A 6 -11.70 -3.18 -4.77
CA CYS A 6 -12.68 -2.47 -5.60
C CYS A 6 -14.12 -2.86 -5.26
N PHE A 7 -14.35 -4.13 -4.89
CA PHE A 7 -15.68 -4.63 -4.50
C PHE A 7 -16.15 -4.06 -3.15
N SER A 8 -15.23 -3.63 -2.28
CA SER A 8 -15.59 -2.97 -1.02
C SER A 8 -15.92 -1.48 -1.16
N LEU A 9 -15.53 -0.84 -2.26
CA LEU A 9 -15.84 0.57 -2.51
C LEU A 9 -17.35 0.88 -2.54
N PRO A 10 -18.22 0.13 -3.27
CA PRO A 10 -19.66 0.40 -3.27
C PRO A 10 -20.29 0.24 -1.88
N LEU A 11 -19.81 -0.71 -1.07
CA LEU A 11 -20.25 -0.85 0.31
C LEU A 11 -19.88 0.37 1.16
N ALA A 12 -18.66 0.89 1.00
CA ALA A 12 -18.24 2.12 1.66
C ALA A 12 -19.06 3.36 1.22
N PHE A 13 -19.41 3.46 -0.07
CA PHE A 13 -20.29 4.52 -0.57
C PHE A 13 -21.71 4.43 -0.01
N ARG A 14 -22.23 3.22 0.17
CA ARG A 14 -23.56 2.99 0.76
C ARG A 14 -23.63 3.49 2.20
N GLU A 15 -22.60 3.22 3.01
CA GLU A 15 -22.57 3.60 4.42
C GLU A 15 -22.19 5.08 4.65
N SER A 16 -21.34 5.65 3.79
CA SER A 16 -20.86 7.04 3.94
C SER A 16 -21.73 8.09 3.25
N GLY A 17 -22.59 7.71 2.30
CA GLY A 17 -23.35 8.61 1.43
C GLY A 17 -22.58 9.00 0.16
N LEU A 18 -23.30 9.27 -0.93
CA LEU A 18 -22.71 9.46 -2.28
C LEU A 18 -21.71 10.63 -2.33
N TRP A 19 -22.11 11.80 -1.83
CA TRP A 19 -21.31 13.03 -1.90
C TRP A 19 -20.06 12.95 -1.02
N THR A 20 -20.21 12.46 0.20
CA THR A 20 -19.15 12.27 1.19
C THR A 20 -18.17 11.19 0.76
N GLY A 21 -18.65 10.06 0.24
CA GLY A 21 -17.78 9.03 -0.31
C GLY A 21 -16.99 9.53 -1.52
N PHE A 22 -17.61 10.31 -2.42
CA PHE A 22 -16.93 10.83 -3.61
C PHE A 22 -15.80 11.79 -3.24
N ALA A 23 -16.07 12.69 -2.29
CA ALA A 23 -15.06 13.59 -1.74
C ALA A 23 -13.90 12.82 -1.08
N LEU A 24 -14.20 11.77 -0.31
CA LEU A 24 -13.19 10.95 0.36
C LEU A 24 -12.29 10.21 -0.62
N VAL A 25 -12.87 9.59 -1.66
CA VAL A 25 -12.10 8.85 -2.69
C VAL A 25 -11.17 9.80 -3.44
N PHE A 26 -11.65 10.98 -3.82
CA PHE A 26 -10.82 11.98 -4.49
C PHE A 26 -9.68 12.47 -3.58
N PHE A 27 -9.97 12.74 -2.31
CA PHE A 27 -8.98 13.17 -1.33
C PHE A 27 -7.90 12.10 -1.09
N VAL A 28 -8.29 10.86 -0.82
CA VAL A 28 -7.35 9.73 -0.60
C VAL A 28 -6.52 9.46 -1.87
N GLY A 29 -7.13 9.58 -3.05
CA GLY A 29 -6.44 9.46 -4.34
C GLY A 29 -5.35 10.53 -4.51
N LEU A 30 -5.67 11.80 -4.25
CA LEU A 30 -4.70 12.89 -4.30
C LEU A 30 -3.57 12.71 -3.29
N VAL A 31 -3.88 12.40 -2.03
CA VAL A 31 -2.88 12.19 -0.97
C VAL A 31 -1.93 11.05 -1.33
N THR A 32 -2.47 9.92 -1.80
CA THR A 32 -1.67 8.76 -2.21
C THR A 32 -0.77 9.10 -3.40
N CYS A 33 -1.28 9.85 -4.37
CA CYS A 33 -0.49 10.33 -5.51
C CYS A 33 0.67 11.23 -5.07
N ILE A 34 0.41 12.21 -4.21
CA ILE A 34 1.45 13.11 -3.67
C ILE A 34 2.51 12.31 -2.90
N CYS A 35 2.09 11.33 -2.09
CA CYS A 35 3.00 10.45 -1.37
C CYS A 35 3.93 9.69 -2.31
N MET A 36 3.38 9.03 -3.34
CA MET A 36 4.17 8.30 -4.33
C MET A 36 5.13 9.21 -5.10
N MET A 37 4.68 10.42 -5.49
CA MET A 37 5.53 11.40 -6.16
C MET A 37 6.73 11.82 -5.30
N LYS A 38 6.52 12.06 -3.99
CA LYS A 38 7.59 12.39 -3.05
C LYS A 38 8.56 11.23 -2.88
N LEU A 39 8.04 10.01 -2.76
CA LEU A 39 8.84 8.80 -2.61
C LEU A 39 9.74 8.57 -3.82
N VAL A 40 9.20 8.68 -5.05
CA VAL A 40 9.99 8.55 -6.29
C VAL A 40 11.07 9.62 -6.38
N LYS A 41 10.76 10.89 -6.09
CA LYS A 41 11.76 11.96 -6.08
C LYS A 41 12.87 11.71 -5.06
N CYS A 42 12.53 11.21 -3.87
CA CYS A 42 13.51 10.87 -2.85
C CYS A 42 14.41 9.71 -3.31
N SER A 43 13.83 8.67 -3.90
CA SER A 43 14.56 7.55 -4.50
C SER A 43 15.57 8.03 -5.56
N GLN A 44 15.10 8.86 -6.50
CA GLN A 44 15.96 9.40 -7.57
C GLN A 44 17.10 10.26 -7.01
N PHE A 45 16.82 11.08 -6.00
CA PHE A 45 17.83 11.90 -5.33
C PHE A 45 18.89 11.05 -4.63
N LEU A 46 18.48 10.00 -3.91
CA LEU A 46 19.37 9.08 -3.22
C LEU A 46 20.25 8.29 -4.20
N THR A 47 19.64 7.74 -5.26
CA THR A 47 20.37 6.99 -6.30
C THR A 47 21.34 7.89 -7.08
N SER A 48 20.96 9.14 -7.38
CA SER A 48 21.84 10.11 -8.05
C SER A 48 23.06 10.48 -7.21
N ARG A 49 22.97 10.40 -5.88
CA ARG A 49 24.04 10.78 -4.95
C ARG A 49 24.92 9.59 -4.53
N GLN A 50 24.42 8.37 -4.69
CA GLN A 50 25.10 7.11 -4.35
C GLN A 50 25.03 6.13 -5.54
N PRO A 51 25.82 6.32 -6.61
CA PRO A 51 25.73 5.53 -7.84
C PRO A 51 26.08 4.03 -7.68
N LYS A 52 26.57 3.61 -6.51
CA LYS A 52 26.84 2.21 -6.18
C LYS A 52 25.60 1.42 -5.74
N VAL A 53 24.48 2.07 -5.46
CA VAL A 53 23.26 1.41 -4.94
C VAL A 53 22.17 1.48 -6.01
N GLN A 54 22.19 0.53 -6.96
CA GLN A 54 21.26 0.52 -8.11
C GLN A 54 19.84 0.03 -7.78
N SER A 55 19.62 -0.56 -6.59
CA SER A 55 18.30 -1.00 -6.14
C SER A 55 18.13 -0.76 -4.64
N LEU A 56 17.64 0.42 -4.24
CA LEU A 56 17.21 0.65 -2.86
C LEU A 56 15.83 0.03 -2.64
N ASN A 57 15.74 -0.90 -1.70
CA ASN A 57 14.45 -1.32 -1.15
C ASN A 57 13.77 -0.17 -0.39
N TYR A 58 12.45 -0.19 -0.23
CA TYR A 58 11.71 0.83 0.54
C TYR A 58 12.27 1.04 1.97
N ALA A 59 12.68 -0.05 2.63
CA ALA A 59 13.28 0.00 3.96
C ALA A 59 14.68 0.65 3.94
N GLU A 60 15.46 0.44 2.87
CA GLU A 60 16.79 1.02 2.69
C GLU A 60 16.70 2.49 2.28
N MET A 61 15.73 2.83 1.42
CA MET A 61 15.40 4.21 1.08
C MET A 61 15.03 5.00 2.34
N ALA A 62 14.23 4.41 3.23
CA ALA A 62 13.91 5.02 4.51
C ALA A 62 15.18 5.23 5.35
N ASP A 63 15.98 4.20 5.59
CA ASP A 63 17.22 4.31 6.38
C ASP A 63 18.17 5.41 5.85
N GLU A 64 18.43 5.43 4.54
CA GLU A 64 19.30 6.44 3.92
C GLU A 64 18.70 7.85 3.98
N SER A 65 17.38 7.99 3.80
CA SER A 65 16.70 9.29 3.95
C SER A 65 16.80 9.84 5.37
N PHE A 66 16.71 8.97 6.39
CA PHE A 66 16.88 9.35 7.81
C PHE A 66 18.33 9.66 8.16
N LYS A 67 19.30 8.96 7.57
CA LYS A 67 20.74 9.25 7.76
C LYS A 67 21.15 10.62 7.23
N GLN A 68 20.48 11.10 6.18
CA GLN A 68 20.72 12.40 5.58
C GLN A 68 19.96 13.55 6.28
N SER A 69 19.10 13.22 7.25
CA SER A 69 18.33 14.18 8.05
C SER A 69 19.12 14.67 9.28
N PHE A 70 18.49 15.46 10.15
CA PHE A 70 19.11 16.10 11.33
C PHE A 70 19.89 15.11 12.23
N PRO A 71 20.94 15.55 12.95
CA PRO A 71 21.82 14.69 13.75
C PRO A 71 21.12 13.82 14.81
N CYS A 72 20.00 14.26 15.38
CA CYS A 72 19.19 13.44 16.30
C CYS A 72 18.40 12.32 15.60
N LEU A 73 17.93 12.56 14.37
CA LEU A 73 17.18 11.57 13.58
C LEU A 73 18.11 10.53 12.93
N ARG A 74 19.38 10.88 12.71
CA ARG A 74 20.41 9.99 12.16
C ARG A 74 20.62 8.72 13.00
N SER A 75 20.48 8.82 14.33
CA SER A 75 20.58 7.65 15.22
C SER A 75 19.38 6.68 15.12
N HIS A 76 18.25 7.14 14.58
CA HIS A 76 17.02 6.36 14.48
C HIS A 76 16.81 5.69 13.11
N GLY A 77 17.78 5.79 12.18
CA GLY A 77 17.67 5.19 10.84
C GLY A 77 17.38 3.67 10.87
N HIS A 78 18.02 2.95 11.78
CA HIS A 78 17.80 1.51 11.95
C HIS A 78 16.39 1.16 12.46
N ILE A 79 15.78 2.04 13.27
CA ILE A 79 14.38 1.91 13.71
C ILE A 79 13.44 2.13 12.52
N ALA A 80 13.70 3.14 11.70
CA ALA A 80 12.88 3.45 10.54
C ALA A 80 12.88 2.30 9.52
N ARG A 81 14.05 1.70 9.25
CA ARG A 81 14.17 0.49 8.40
C ARG A 81 13.28 -0.64 8.89
N ARG A 82 13.33 -0.93 10.20
CA ARG A 82 12.55 -2.02 10.80
C ARG A 82 11.05 -1.73 10.76
N PHE A 83 10.66 -0.50 11.05
CA PHE A 83 9.27 -0.07 10.97
C PHE A 83 8.70 -0.19 9.56
N VAL A 84 9.42 0.29 8.54
CA VAL A 84 9.00 0.21 7.14
C VAL A 84 8.89 -1.24 6.68
N ASN A 85 9.87 -2.09 7.01
CA ASN A 85 9.81 -3.51 6.65
C ASN A 85 8.61 -4.22 7.30
N LEU A 86 8.34 -3.96 8.58
CA LEU A 86 7.17 -4.50 9.28
C LEU A 86 5.85 -4.01 8.65
N CYS A 87 5.78 -2.72 8.30
CA CYS A 87 4.60 -2.14 7.65
C CYS A 87 4.36 -2.79 6.27
N LEU A 88 5.39 -2.91 5.43
CA LEU A 88 5.28 -3.58 4.12
C LEU A 88 4.88 -5.06 4.26
N SER A 89 5.49 -5.79 5.19
CA SER A 89 5.12 -7.19 5.44
C SER A 89 3.66 -7.29 5.89
N SER A 90 3.21 -6.43 6.80
CA SER A 90 1.81 -6.41 7.26
C SER A 90 0.83 -6.09 6.13
N LEU A 91 1.19 -5.18 5.22
CA LEU A 91 0.38 -4.82 4.05
C LEU A 91 0.22 -6.02 3.10
N VAL A 92 1.32 -6.71 2.78
CA VAL A 92 1.28 -7.88 1.90
C VAL A 92 0.48 -9.01 2.54
N LEU A 93 0.66 -9.26 3.84
CA LEU A 93 -0.15 -10.24 4.56
C LEU A 93 -1.64 -9.90 4.50
N GLY A 94 -2.02 -8.63 4.70
CA GLY A 94 -3.41 -8.18 4.56
C GLY A 94 -3.96 -8.39 3.14
N ILE A 95 -3.17 -8.08 2.11
CA ILE A 95 -3.56 -8.32 0.72
C ILE A 95 -3.76 -9.83 0.47
N CYS A 96 -2.86 -10.68 0.96
CA CYS A 96 -2.98 -12.13 0.87
C CYS A 96 -4.24 -12.65 1.57
N SER A 97 -4.57 -12.13 2.76
CA SER A 97 -5.79 -12.51 3.49
C SER A 97 -7.07 -12.15 2.72
N ILE A 98 -7.16 -10.92 2.20
CA ILE A 98 -8.32 -10.47 1.42
C ILE A 98 -8.44 -11.30 0.13
N TYR A 99 -7.32 -11.58 -0.54
CA TYR A 99 -7.31 -12.40 -1.74
C TYR A 99 -7.80 -13.83 -1.46
N TYR A 100 -7.40 -14.45 -0.35
CA TYR A 100 -7.88 -15.77 0.03
C TYR A 100 -9.40 -15.80 0.27
N ILE A 101 -9.92 -14.82 1.01
CA ILE A 101 -11.36 -14.69 1.26
C ILE A 101 -12.12 -14.54 -0.06
N PHE A 102 -11.63 -13.70 -0.95
CA PHE A 102 -12.22 -13.48 -2.27
C PHE A 102 -12.30 -14.77 -3.11
N VAL A 103 -11.25 -15.59 -3.11
CA VAL A 103 -11.24 -16.89 -3.81
C VAL A 103 -12.26 -17.86 -3.22
N VAL A 104 -12.36 -17.93 -1.89
CA VAL A 104 -13.33 -18.80 -1.21
C VAL A 104 -14.76 -18.38 -1.50
N ASP A 105 -15.06 -17.09 -1.47
CA ASP A 105 -16.40 -16.55 -1.72
C ASP A 105 -16.86 -16.88 -3.15
N HIS A 106 -16.01 -16.60 -4.14
CA HIS A 106 -16.28 -16.96 -5.54
C HIS A 106 -16.43 -18.47 -5.75
N THR A 107 -15.62 -19.30 -5.10
CA THR A 107 -15.73 -20.76 -5.22
C THR A 107 -17.07 -21.27 -4.67
N ARG A 108 -17.55 -20.69 -3.56
CA ARG A 108 -18.85 -21.02 -2.97
C ARG A 108 -20.01 -20.64 -3.88
N GLU A 109 -19.95 -19.46 -4.49
CA GLU A 109 -20.96 -18.99 -5.43
C GLU A 109 -21.07 -19.91 -6.65
N VAL A 110 -19.93 -20.27 -7.26
CA VAL A 110 -19.88 -21.21 -8.40
C VAL A 110 -20.44 -22.59 -8.04
N SER A 111 -20.05 -23.15 -6.89
CA SER A 111 -20.54 -24.48 -6.47
C SER A 111 -22.05 -24.51 -6.16
N SER A 112 -22.61 -23.38 -5.73
CA SER A 112 -24.06 -23.25 -5.49
C SER A 112 -24.85 -23.22 -6.79
N ILE A 113 -24.33 -22.52 -7.81
CA ILE A 113 -24.93 -22.50 -9.16
C ILE A 113 -24.94 -23.91 -9.77
N TYR A 114 -23.83 -24.65 -9.68
CA TYR A 114 -23.75 -26.02 -10.20
C TYR A 114 -24.70 -27.01 -9.50
N LYS A 115 -25.10 -26.76 -8.25
CA LYS A 115 -26.07 -27.58 -7.53
C LYS A 115 -27.52 -27.30 -7.90
N LEU A 116 -27.83 -26.13 -8.48
CA LEU A 116 -29.18 -25.77 -8.93
C LEU A 116 -29.50 -26.32 -10.33
N GLU A 117 -28.47 -26.67 -11.11
CA GLU A 117 -28.63 -27.19 -12.47
C GLU A 117 -28.76 -28.73 -12.53
N LYS A 118 -28.74 -29.43 -11.40
CA LYS A 118 -28.81 -30.90 -11.31
C LYS A 118 -29.91 -31.36 -10.37
#